data_AF-A0A7S2HSJ5-F1
#
_entry.id   AF-A0A7S2HSJ5-F1
#
_cell.length_a   1.000
_cell.length_b   1.000
_cell.length_c   1.000
_cell.angle_alpha   90.00
_cell.angle_beta   90.00
_cell.angle_gamma   90.00
#
_symmetry.space_group_name_H-M   'P 1'
#
loop_
_entity.id
_entity.type
_entity.pdbx_description
1 polymer ?
#
loop_
_entity_poly.entity_id
_entity_poly.type
_entity_poly.pdbx_seq_one_letter_code
_entity_poly.pdbx_strand_id
1 'polypeptide(L)'
;FMFTMLFLFVGALTLMNMLIATLCEVVSVVSKEQAAVTKIEACRETLHSVLSDEQSVFDQRVTQEHFLTLMANPDMVTTLAELDVDVPALVEYADVVFEDQESFDVDQLVESVMQ
;
A
#
# COMPACT_ATOMS: atom_id res chain seq x y z
N PHE A 1 12.76 55.75 5.63
CA PHE A 1 13.60 54.78 4.89
C PHE A 1 13.82 53.50 5.69
N MET A 2 14.39 53.57 6.91
CA MET A 2 14.61 52.38 7.77
C MET A 2 13.33 51.57 8.04
N PHE A 3 12.22 52.24 8.39
CA PHE A 3 10.94 51.58 8.65
C PHE A 3 10.38 50.86 7.41
N THR A 4 10.52 51.46 6.22
CA THR A 4 10.09 50.87 4.94
C THR A 4 10.88 49.60 4.61
N MET A 5 12.20 49.60 4.87
CA MET A 5 13.05 48.42 4.66
C MET A 5 12.75 47.30 5.64
N LEU A 6 12.51 47.64 6.92
CA LEU A 6 12.10 46.66 7.93
C LEU A 6 10.76 46.01 7.57
N PHE A 7 9.79 46.83 7.13
CA PHE A 7 8.48 46.34 6.69
C PHE A 7 8.59 45.39 5.49
N LEU A 8 9.41 45.76 4.49
CA LEU A 8 9.66 44.91 3.32
C LEU A 8 10.32 43.57 3.70
N PHE A 9 11.30 43.61 4.61
CA PHE A 9 12.01 42.43 5.07
C PHE A 9 11.10 41.47 5.83
N VAL A 10 10.32 41.99 6.79
CA VAL A 10 9.35 41.18 7.55
C VAL A 10 8.24 40.63 6.63
N GLY A 11 7.78 41.42 5.66
CA GLY A 11 6.81 40.97 4.67
C GLY A 11 7.35 39.81 3.82
N ALA A 12 8.58 39.91 3.33
CA ALA A 12 9.22 38.85 2.56
C ALA A 12 9.41 37.55 3.36
N LEU A 13 9.80 37.66 4.64
CA LEU A 13 9.90 36.50 5.54
C LEU A 13 8.54 35.84 5.79
N THR A 14 7.48 36.63 5.96
CA THR A 14 6.12 36.10 6.18
C THR A 14 5.60 35.38 4.95
N LEU A 15 5.85 35.92 3.75
CA LEU A 15 5.48 35.27 2.48
C LEU A 15 6.27 33.98 2.26
N MET A 16 7.59 33.98 2.50
CA MET A 16 8.39 32.74 2.44
C MET A 16 7.85 31.69 3.40
N ASN A 17 7.54 32.08 4.64
CA ASN A 17 7.02 31.14 5.64
C ASN A 17 5.63 30.59 5.29
N MET A 18 4.75 31.39 4.67
CA MET A 18 3.46 30.88 4.16
C MET A 18 3.64 29.92 2.98
N LEU A 19 4.55 30.21 2.05
CA LEU A 19 4.82 29.31 0.92
C LEU A 19 5.45 27.98 1.38
N ILE A 20 6.38 28.02 2.33
CA ILE A 20 6.98 26.81 2.91
C ILE A 20 5.91 25.92 3.53
N ALA A 21 4.97 26.50 4.28
CA ALA A 21 3.87 25.74 4.87
C ALA A 21 3.04 25.00 3.79
N THR A 22 2.68 25.68 2.71
CA THR A 22 1.93 25.05 1.60
C THR A 22 2.73 23.97 0.87
N LEU A 23 4.04 24.14 0.69
CA LEU A 23 4.89 23.13 0.05
C LEU A 23 4.99 21.87 0.91
N CYS A 24 5.16 22.02 2.22
CA CYS A 24 5.18 20.90 3.14
C CYS A 24 3.84 20.14 3.14
N GLU A 25 2.71 20.84 3.05
CA GLU A 25 1.39 20.22 2.97
C GLU A 25 1.24 19.38 1.69
N VAL A 26 1.60 19.94 0.53
CA VAL A 26 1.55 19.19 -0.75
C VAL A 26 2.48 17.98 -0.73
N VAL A 27 3.71 18.12 -0.23
CA VAL A 27 4.65 16.99 -0.09
C VAL A 27 4.09 15.93 0.85
N SER A 28 3.43 16.33 1.95
CA SER A 28 2.80 15.37 2.86
C SER A 28 1.67 14.61 2.18
N VAL A 29 0.81 15.28 1.40
CA VAL A 29 -0.26 14.63 0.63
C VAL A 29 0.32 13.63 -0.37
N VAL A 30 1.31 14.04 -1.17
CA VAL A 30 1.98 13.16 -2.15
C VAL A 30 2.67 11.98 -1.45
N SER A 31 3.32 12.21 -0.30
CA SER A 31 3.97 11.13 0.45
C SER A 31 2.98 10.08 0.97
N LYS A 32 1.77 10.50 1.37
CA LYS A 32 0.72 9.58 1.82
C LYS A 32 0.17 8.76 0.66
N GLU A 33 -0.03 9.39 -0.49
CA GLU A 33 -0.47 8.71 -1.71
C GLU A 33 0.59 7.71 -2.18
N GLN A 34 1.87 8.13 -2.22
CA GLN A 34 2.99 7.27 -2.58
C GLN A 34 3.15 6.09 -1.61
N ALA A 35 2.97 6.31 -0.30
CA ALA A 35 3.05 5.23 0.69
C ALA A 35 1.99 4.16 0.46
N ALA A 36 0.77 4.53 0.03
CA ALA A 36 -0.25 3.56 -0.34
C ALA A 36 0.20 2.71 -1.54
N VAL A 37 0.71 3.36 -2.60
CA VAL A 37 1.19 2.66 -3.81
C VAL A 37 2.35 1.71 -3.49
N THR A 38 3.32 2.12 -2.68
CA THR A 38 4.45 1.27 -2.27
C THR A 38 4.00 0.05 -1.46
N LYS A 39 2.95 0.18 -0.64
CA LYS A 39 2.36 -0.98 0.06
C LYS A 39 1.78 -2.01 -0.90
N ILE A 40 1.15 -1.57 -2.00
CA ILE A 40 0.61 -2.46 -3.04
C ILE A 40 1.73 -3.24 -3.71
N GLU A 41 2.78 -2.53 -4.13
CA GLU A 41 3.94 -3.13 -4.80
C GLU A 41 4.64 -4.14 -3.88
N ALA A 42 4.81 -3.81 -2.60
CA ALA A 42 5.43 -4.71 -1.62
C ALA A 42 4.57 -5.95 -1.33
N CYS A 43 3.25 -5.79 -1.20
CA CYS A 43 2.32 -6.91 -1.02
C CYS A 43 2.34 -7.84 -2.24
N ARG A 44 2.29 -7.27 -3.45
CA ARG A 44 2.41 -8.00 -4.72
C ARG A 44 3.74 -8.76 -4.82
N GLU A 45 4.86 -8.12 -4.50
CA GLU A 45 6.18 -8.75 -4.55
C GLU A 45 6.28 -9.92 -3.56
N THR A 46 5.74 -9.74 -2.35
CA THR A 46 5.70 -10.79 -1.32
C THR A 46 4.83 -11.97 -1.73
N LEU A 47 3.62 -11.71 -2.25
CA LEU A 47 2.76 -12.78 -2.76
C LEU A 47 3.44 -13.52 -3.91
N HIS A 48 4.06 -12.79 -4.84
CA HIS A 48 4.77 -13.38 -5.96
C HIS A 48 5.97 -14.21 -5.52
N SER A 49 6.74 -13.77 -4.51
CA SER A 49 7.89 -14.54 -4.01
C SER A 49 7.45 -15.85 -3.35
N VAL A 50 6.40 -15.82 -2.52
CA VAL A 50 5.93 -17.02 -1.82
C VAL A 50 5.28 -18.01 -2.80
N LEU A 51 4.48 -17.51 -3.75
CA LEU A 51 3.88 -18.34 -4.80
C LEU A 51 4.93 -18.95 -5.75
N SER A 52 6.05 -18.25 -6.00
CA SER A 52 7.14 -18.78 -6.82
C SER A 52 7.87 -19.94 -6.15
N ASP A 53 7.91 -19.97 -4.81
CA ASP A 53 8.55 -21.04 -4.04
C ASP A 53 7.65 -22.28 -3.90
N GLU A 54 6.32 -22.11 -3.87
CA GLU A 54 5.36 -23.22 -3.78
C GLU A 54 4.91 -23.79 -5.15
N GLN A 55 4.91 -23.01 -6.23
CA GLN A 55 4.44 -23.47 -7.54
C GLN A 55 5.53 -23.95 -8.49
N SER A 56 5.82 -25.25 -8.38
CA SER A 56 6.20 -26.06 -9.52
C SER A 56 5.08 -26.03 -10.58
N VAL A 57 5.29 -25.20 -11.60
CA VAL A 57 4.83 -25.41 -12.99
C VAL A 57 3.32 -25.21 -13.24
N PHE A 58 3.02 -24.04 -13.83
CA PHE A 58 2.05 -23.82 -14.92
C PHE A 58 0.67 -23.22 -14.67
N ASP A 59 0.29 -22.86 -13.45
CA ASP A 59 -0.98 -22.14 -13.25
C ASP A 59 -0.78 -21.00 -12.25
N GLN A 60 -0.57 -19.76 -12.72
CA GLN A 60 -0.45 -18.53 -11.91
C GLN A 60 -1.76 -18.15 -11.17
N ARG A 61 -2.66 -19.11 -11.03
CA ARG A 61 -3.99 -18.98 -10.46
C ARG A 61 -3.97 -19.39 -9.00
N VAL A 62 -4.41 -18.47 -8.15
CA VAL A 62 -4.64 -18.69 -6.73
C VAL A 62 -6.10 -19.12 -6.56
N THR A 63 -6.32 -20.32 -6.03
CA THR A 63 -7.64 -20.79 -5.60
C THR A 63 -7.88 -20.47 -4.13
N GLN A 64 -9.14 -20.49 -3.68
CA GLN A 64 -9.50 -20.21 -2.28
C GLN A 64 -8.73 -21.11 -1.29
N GLU A 65 -8.62 -22.41 -1.56
CA GLU A 65 -7.87 -23.35 -0.70
C GLU A 65 -6.38 -23.01 -0.63
N HIS A 66 -5.79 -22.61 -1.77
CA HIS A 66 -4.39 -22.21 -1.83
C HIS A 66 -4.15 -20.91 -1.07
N PHE A 67 -5.06 -19.95 -1.21
CA PHE A 67 -5.04 -18.70 -0.46
C PHE A 67 -5.15 -18.92 1.05
N LEU A 68 -6.09 -19.77 1.50
CA LEU A 68 -6.24 -20.11 2.92
C LEU A 68 -5.01 -20.85 3.47
N THR A 69 -4.38 -21.70 2.67
CA THR A 69 -3.14 -22.39 3.05
C THR A 69 -1.97 -21.42 3.18
N LEU A 70 -1.87 -20.44 2.28
CA LEU A 70 -0.90 -19.34 2.36
C LEU A 70 -1.12 -18.47 3.60
N MET A 71 -2.38 -18.11 3.90
CA MET A 71 -2.72 -17.34 5.11
C MET A 71 -2.56 -18.14 6.41
N ALA A 72 -2.42 -19.47 6.32
CA ALA A 72 -2.08 -20.32 7.46
C ALA A 72 -0.55 -20.42 7.70
N ASN A 73 0.27 -19.98 6.74
CA ASN A 73 1.73 -19.97 6.90
C ASN A 73 2.14 -18.79 7.81
N PRO A 74 2.77 -19.05 8.98
CA PRO A 74 3.17 -18.00 9.91
C PRO A 74 4.15 -16.98 9.31
N ASP A 75 4.97 -17.38 8.33
CA ASP A 75 5.91 -16.48 7.66
C ASP A 75 5.15 -15.47 6.77
N MET A 76 4.09 -15.93 6.09
CA MET A 76 3.21 -15.08 5.28
C MET A 76 2.43 -14.09 6.17
N VAL A 77 1.87 -14.59 7.28
CA VAL A 77 1.13 -13.77 8.25
C VAL A 77 2.04 -12.69 8.84
N THR A 78 3.27 -13.04 9.20
CA THR A 78 4.25 -12.08 9.74
C THR A 78 4.61 -11.03 8.71
N THR A 79 4.85 -11.43 7.46
CA THR A 79 5.23 -10.50 6.40
C THR A 79 4.08 -9.56 6.03
N LEU A 80 2.84 -10.03 6.00
CA LEU A 80 1.66 -9.17 5.79
C LEU A 80 1.39 -8.25 6.98
N ALA A 81 1.59 -8.74 8.21
CA ALA A 81 1.46 -7.91 9.40
C ALA A 81 2.52 -6.79 9.44
N GLU A 82 3.75 -7.05 8.96
CA GLU A 82 4.78 -6.02 8.77
C GLU A 82 4.39 -4.96 7.72
N LEU A 83 3.57 -5.34 6.75
CA LEU A 83 3.01 -4.44 5.74
C LEU A 83 1.73 -3.70 6.21
N ASP A 84 1.35 -3.87 7.49
CA ASP A 84 0.15 -3.26 8.09
C ASP A 84 -1.15 -3.74 7.43
N VAL A 85 -1.15 -5.00 6.98
CA VAL A 85 -2.28 -5.69 6.36
C VAL A 85 -2.94 -6.61 7.40
N ASP A 86 -4.25 -6.45 7.60
CA ASP A 86 -5.03 -7.23 8.57
C ASP A 86 -5.38 -8.61 7.99
N VAL A 87 -4.53 -9.60 8.28
CA VAL A 87 -4.68 -10.98 7.79
C VAL A 87 -6.01 -11.63 8.24
N PRO A 88 -6.44 -11.53 9.51
CA PRO A 88 -7.77 -11.98 9.93
C PRO A 88 -8.91 -11.39 9.10
N ALA A 89 -8.90 -10.07 8.87
CA ALA A 89 -9.93 -9.42 8.05
C ALA A 89 -9.91 -9.90 6.59
N LEU A 90 -8.71 -10.15 6.06
CA LEU A 90 -8.51 -10.71 4.72
C LEU A 90 -9.08 -12.12 4.56
N VAL A 91 -8.93 -12.98 5.58
CA VAL A 91 -9.48 -14.35 5.56
C VAL A 91 -11.02 -14.30 5.57
N GLU A 92 -11.62 -13.40 6.34
CA GLU A 92 -13.08 -13.19 6.32
C GLU A 92 -13.56 -12.64 4.96
N TYR A 93 -12.76 -11.77 4.33
CA TYR A 93 -13.07 -11.23 3.01
C TYR A 93 -12.81 -12.21 1.87
N ALA A 94 -11.94 -13.20 2.06
CA ALA A 94 -11.62 -14.19 1.04
C ALA A 94 -12.89 -14.92 0.55
N ASP A 95 -13.80 -15.27 1.46
CA ASP A 95 -15.05 -15.93 1.10
C ASP A 95 -15.92 -15.08 0.15
N VAL A 96 -15.87 -13.76 0.28
CA VAL A 96 -16.58 -12.81 -0.61
C VAL A 96 -15.83 -12.62 -1.92
N VAL A 97 -14.49 -12.51 -1.88
CA VAL A 97 -13.65 -12.32 -3.08
C VAL A 97 -13.75 -13.53 -4.01
N PHE A 98 -13.77 -14.75 -3.46
CA PHE A 98 -13.86 -15.99 -4.22
C PHE A 98 -15.32 -16.45 -4.49
N GLU A 99 -16.34 -15.67 -4.10
CA GLU A 99 -17.75 -16.02 -4.34
C GLU A 99 -18.12 -16.00 -5.83
N ASP A 100 -17.60 -15.02 -6.58
CA ASP A 100 -17.89 -14.82 -8.01
C ASP A 100 -16.94 -15.60 -8.95
N GLN A 101 -15.76 -16.02 -8.46
CA GLN A 101 -14.75 -16.69 -9.28
C GLN A 101 -13.85 -17.62 -8.43
N GLU A 102 -13.74 -18.90 -8.82
CA GLU A 102 -13.00 -19.92 -8.05
C GLU A 102 -11.46 -19.76 -8.10
N SER A 103 -10.94 -18.94 -9.01
CA SER A 103 -9.49 -18.74 -9.17
C SER A 103 -9.16 -17.35 -9.73
N PHE A 104 -8.20 -16.66 -9.12
CA PHE A 104 -7.70 -15.36 -9.59
C PHE A 104 -6.22 -15.43 -9.94
N ASP A 105 -5.79 -14.65 -10.93
CA ASP A 105 -4.36 -14.34 -11.06
C ASP A 105 -3.89 -13.48 -9.89
N VAL A 106 -2.61 -13.57 -9.54
CA VAL A 106 -2.00 -12.81 -8.43
C VAL A 106 -2.30 -11.31 -8.53
N ASP A 107 -2.19 -10.75 -9.73
CA ASP A 107 -2.45 -9.32 -9.95
C ASP A 107 -3.94 -8.97 -9.72
N GLN A 108 -4.87 -9.84 -10.11
CA GLN A 108 -6.32 -9.63 -9.92
C GLN A 108 -6.73 -9.80 -8.45
N LEU A 109 -6.09 -10.71 -7.72
CA LEU A 109 -6.32 -10.93 -6.30
C LEU A 109 -5.89 -9.71 -5.48
N VAL A 110 -4.72 -9.14 -5.79
CA VAL A 110 -4.22 -7.93 -5.11
C VAL A 110 -5.14 -6.73 -5.36
N GLU A 111 -5.66 -6.57 -6.58
CA GLU A 111 -6.65 -5.53 -6.89
C GLU A 111 -7.97 -5.74 -6.13
N SER A 112 -8.48 -6.97 -6.06
CA SER A 112 -9.77 -7.29 -5.44
C SER A 112 -9.74 -7.16 -3.91
N VAL A 113 -8.59 -7.45 -3.27
CA VAL A 113 -8.39 -7.32 -1.83
C VAL A 113 -8.31 -5.86 -1.37
N MET A 114 -7.96 -4.94 -2.26
CA MET A 114 -7.75 -3.53 -1.93
C MET A 114 -8.94 -2.61 -2.22
N GLN A 115 -9.99 -3.12 -2.86
CA GLN A 115 -11.18 -2.34 -3.24
C GLN A 115 -12.23 -2.30 -2.12
#